data_AF-A0A9D5S6R0-F1
#
_entry.id   AF-A0A9D5S6R0-F1
#
_cell.length_a   1.000
_cell.length_b   1.000
_cell.length_c   1.000
_cell.angle_alpha   90.00
_cell.angle_beta   90.00
_cell.angle_gamma   90.00
#
_symmetry.space_group_name_H-M   'P 1'
#
loop_
_entity.id
_entity.type
_entity.pdbx_description
1 polymer ?
#
loop_
_entity_poly.entity_id
_entity_poly.type
_entity_poly.pdbx_seq_one_letter_code
_entity_poly.pdbx_strand_id
1 'polypeptide(L)'
;MAKTPVTMKIDGYKDREVMMVSYDFEQETDAEGQMSGIPRGGKIQVRVKALNDGTPDLLAWMTERNLPKNGSIEFLETKTGKAMKTIKFENGYCVDFEEKWEDKVGHF
;
A
#
# COMPACT_ATOMS: atom_id res chain seq x y z
N MET A 1 -14.81 -18.25 -4.85
CA MET A 1 -13.65 -17.55 -4.27
C MET A 1 -14.08 -16.11 -3.99
N ALA A 2 -13.97 -15.63 -2.76
CA ALA A 2 -14.26 -14.22 -2.47
C ALA A 2 -13.20 -13.37 -3.18
N LYS A 3 -13.63 -12.48 -4.07
CA LYS A 3 -12.74 -11.53 -4.74
C LYS A 3 -12.14 -10.63 -3.66
N THR A 4 -10.81 -10.49 -3.64
CA THR A 4 -10.13 -9.59 -2.71
C THR A 4 -10.68 -8.18 -2.93
N PRO A 5 -11.30 -7.54 -1.92
CA PRO A 5 -12.00 -6.28 -2.10
C PRO A 5 -11.04 -5.10 -2.28
N VAL A 6 -9.73 -5.29 -2.07
CA VAL A 6 -8.76 -4.20 -2.06
C VAL A 6 -7.77 -4.36 -3.22
N THR A 7 -7.65 -3.33 -4.04
CA THR A 7 -6.76 -3.29 -5.20
C THR A 7 -5.83 -2.08 -5.11
N MET A 8 -4.54 -2.30 -5.35
CA MET A 8 -3.55 -1.26 -5.47
C MET A 8 -3.21 -1.02 -6.94
N LYS A 9 -3.23 0.25 -7.35
CA LYS A 9 -2.87 0.72 -8.68
C LYS A 9 -1.71 1.69 -8.55
N ILE A 10 -0.69 1.51 -9.38
CA ILE A 10 0.50 2.37 -9.41
C ILE A 10 0.76 2.72 -10.87
N ASP A 11 1.09 3.99 -11.14
CA ASP A 11 1.34 4.47 -12.49
C ASP A 11 2.43 3.63 -13.20
N GLY A 12 2.03 3.04 -14.32
CA GLY A 12 2.88 2.21 -15.18
C GLY A 12 3.07 0.76 -14.72
N TYR A 13 2.44 0.34 -13.61
CA TYR A 13 2.51 -1.03 -13.09
C TYR A 13 1.17 -1.75 -13.16
N LYS A 14 1.22 -3.08 -13.10
CA LYS A 14 0.01 -3.90 -13.05
C LYS A 14 -0.69 -3.77 -11.71
N ASP A 15 -2.01 -3.75 -11.75
CA ASP A 15 -2.87 -3.78 -10.57
C ASP A 15 -2.55 -4.99 -9.70
N ARG A 16 -2.47 -4.77 -8.38
CA ARG A 16 -2.18 -5.82 -7.40
C ARG A 16 -3.30 -5.99 -6.40
N GLU A 17 -3.63 -7.25 -6.09
CA GLU A 17 -4.49 -7.57 -4.96
C GLU A 17 -3.77 -7.28 -3.65
N VAL A 18 -4.41 -6.50 -2.78
CA VAL A 18 -3.85 -6.09 -1.49
C VAL A 18 -4.41 -7.00 -0.40
N MET A 19 -3.50 -7.55 0.40
CA MET A 19 -3.80 -8.44 1.51
C MET A 19 -3.76 -7.75 2.87
N MET A 20 -2.92 -6.72 2.98
CA MET A 20 -2.83 -5.88 4.16
C MET A 20 -2.47 -4.47 3.72
N VAL A 21 -3.08 -3.49 4.39
CA VAL A 21 -2.74 -2.08 4.25
C VAL A 21 -2.76 -1.45 5.63
N SER A 22 -1.68 -0.78 5.97
CA SER A 22 -1.53 0.00 7.20
C SER A 22 -0.96 1.36 6.85
N TYR A 23 -1.53 2.40 7.44
CA TYR A 23 -1.04 3.75 7.38
C TYR A 23 -1.46 4.42 8.68
N ASP A 24 -0.57 5.24 9.21
CA ASP A 24 -0.73 5.90 10.48
C ASP A 24 -0.27 7.34 10.36
N PHE A 25 -0.84 8.15 11.24
CA PHE A 25 -0.50 9.55 11.41
C PHE A 25 -0.39 9.81 12.90
N GLU A 26 0.65 10.53 13.30
CA GLU A 26 0.91 10.88 14.68
C GLU A 26 0.92 12.41 14.85
N GLN A 27 0.47 12.86 16.01
CA GLN A 27 0.52 14.26 16.44
C GLN A 27 1.05 14.33 17.86
N GLU A 28 1.96 15.25 18.11
CA GLU A 28 2.50 15.50 19.44
C GLU A 28 1.45 16.19 20.32
N THR A 29 1.30 15.69 21.55
CA THR A 29 0.43 16.27 22.58
C THR A 29 1.25 16.84 23.73
N ASP A 30 0.76 17.93 24.34
CA ASP A 30 1.37 18.48 25.55
C ASP A 30 1.05 17.64 26.81
N ALA A 31 1.53 18.10 27.97
CA ALA A 31 1.32 17.43 29.25
C ALA A 31 -0.16 17.37 29.68
N GLU A 32 -1.02 18.21 29.11
CA GLU A 32 -2.46 18.26 29.36
C GLU A 32 -3.26 17.46 28.31
N GLY A 33 -2.58 16.85 27.34
CA GLY A 33 -3.17 16.05 26.28
C GLY A 33 -3.74 16.87 25.11
N GLN A 34 -3.42 18.16 25.01
CA GLN A 34 -3.84 18.99 23.88
C GLN A 34 -2.91 18.83 22.69
N MET A 35 -3.45 18.92 21.48
CA MET A 35 -2.63 18.86 20.26
C MET A 35 -1.68 20.07 20.19
N SER A 36 -0.39 19.80 20.13
CA SER A 36 0.67 20.82 20.11
C SER A 36 1.50 20.77 18.83
N GLY A 37 1.62 19.59 18.22
CA GLY A 37 2.45 19.36 17.03
C GLY A 37 1.71 19.32 15.69
N ILE A 38 2.48 19.51 14.62
CA ILE A 38 2.05 19.28 13.23
C ILE A 38 1.94 17.77 12.99
N PRO A 39 0.84 17.27 12.37
CA PRO A 39 0.71 15.86 12.01
C PRO A 39 1.86 15.37 11.14
N ARG A 40 2.41 14.21 11.50
CA ARG A 40 3.42 13.48 10.72
C ARG A 40 2.85 12.14 10.30
N GLY A 41 3.25 11.68 9.12
CA GLY A 41 2.77 10.42 8.56
C GLY A 41 3.02 10.35 7.06
N GLY A 42 2.21 9.56 6.37
CA GLY A 42 2.31 9.37 4.92
C GLY A 42 3.09 8.13 4.49
N LYS A 43 3.66 7.37 5.44
CA LYS A 43 4.14 6.02 5.16
C LYS A 43 2.94 5.09 5.04
N ILE A 44 2.85 4.39 3.92
CA ILE A 44 1.82 3.39 3.67
C ILE A 44 2.52 2.04 3.55
N GLN A 45 2.23 1.12 4.45
CA GLN A 45 2.68 -0.26 4.37
C GLN A 45 1.61 -1.10 3.68
N VAL A 46 2.01 -1.83 2.66
CA VAL A 46 1.12 -2.72 1.91
C VAL A 46 1.75 -4.10 1.79
N ARG A 47 0.93 -5.13 1.96
CA ARG A 47 1.24 -6.50 1.53
C ARG A 47 0.37 -6.83 0.34
N VAL A 48 0.98 -7.28 -0.74
CA VAL A 48 0.31 -7.62 -1.99
C VAL A 48 0.65 -9.03 -2.41
N LYS A 49 -0.27 -9.66 -3.13
CA LYS A 49 0.01 -10.95 -3.76
C LYS A 49 1.13 -10.80 -4.79
N ALA A 50 2.01 -11.79 -4.84
CA ALA A 50 2.96 -11.93 -5.93
C ALA A 50 2.20 -12.15 -7.25
N LEU A 51 2.71 -11.56 -8.33
CA LEU A 51 2.21 -11.81 -9.67
C LEU A 51 2.97 -13.01 -10.25
N ASN A 52 2.26 -14.01 -10.77
CA ASN A 52 2.85 -15.19 -11.41
C ASN A 52 3.38 -14.91 -12.84
N ASP A 53 3.71 -13.65 -13.15
CA ASP A 53 4.13 -13.20 -14.47
C ASP A 53 5.62 -12.80 -14.54
N GLY A 54 6.33 -12.93 -13.42
CA GLY A 54 7.76 -12.63 -13.33
C GLY A 54 8.10 -11.15 -13.38
N THR A 55 7.13 -10.24 -13.21
CA THR A 55 7.36 -8.79 -13.32
C THR A 55 7.91 -8.20 -12.01
N PRO A 56 9.16 -7.69 -11.98
CA PRO A 56 9.79 -7.17 -10.76
C PRO A 56 9.46 -5.68 -10.50
N ASP A 57 8.24 -5.22 -10.84
CA ASP A 57 7.85 -3.81 -10.81
C ASP A 57 8.15 -3.10 -9.47
N LEU A 58 7.72 -3.69 -8.36
CA LEU A 58 7.93 -3.09 -7.03
C LEU A 58 9.40 -3.08 -6.62
N LEU A 59 10.16 -4.12 -7.01
CA LEU A 59 11.61 -4.16 -6.78
C LEU A 59 12.33 -3.09 -7.62
N ALA A 60 11.92 -2.90 -8.88
CA ALA A 60 12.43 -1.82 -9.72
C ALA A 60 12.12 -0.45 -9.12
N TRP A 61 10.96 -0.28 -8.50
CA TRP A 61 10.60 0.96 -7.82
C TRP A 61 11.45 1.22 -6.56
N MET A 62 11.75 0.19 -5.77
CA MET A 62 12.63 0.30 -4.60
C MET A 62 14.08 0.60 -4.97
N THR A 63 14.56 0.01 -6.06
CA THR A 63 15.98 0.13 -6.47
C THR A 63 16.28 1.46 -7.14
N GLU A 64 15.28 2.12 -7.74
CA GLU A 64 15.44 3.43 -8.36
C GLU A 64 15.12 4.56 -7.36
N ARG A 65 16.16 5.30 -6.96
CA ARG A 65 16.05 6.37 -5.95
C ARG A 65 15.23 7.57 -6.41
N ASN A 66 15.19 7.83 -7.72
CA ASN A 66 14.57 9.02 -8.29
C ASN A 66 13.32 8.70 -9.11
N LEU A 67 12.56 7.68 -8.71
CA LEU A 67 11.33 7.27 -9.39
C LEU A 67 10.11 7.54 -8.50
N PRO A 68 9.63 8.79 -8.41
CA PRO A 68 8.35 9.07 -7.80
C PRO A 68 7.23 8.45 -8.65
N LYS A 69 6.24 7.85 -8.00
CA LYS A 69 5.04 7.35 -8.66
C LYS A 69 3.79 7.80 -7.92
N ASN A 70 2.73 8.05 -8.68
CA ASN A 70 1.41 8.22 -8.10
C ASN A 70 0.69 6.87 -8.10
N GLY A 71 -0.30 6.76 -7.23
CA GLY A 71 -1.09 5.55 -7.14
C GLY A 71 -2.26 5.68 -6.20
N SER A 72 -3.00 4.58 -6.11
CA SER A 72 -4.18 4.50 -5.28
C SER A 72 -4.42 3.11 -4.73
N ILE A 73 -5.00 3.04 -3.54
CA ILE A 73 -5.51 1.82 -2.92
C ILE A 73 -7.03 1.96 -2.83
N GLU A 74 -7.73 1.16 -3.62
CA GLU A 74 -9.18 1.15 -3.73
C GLU A 74 -9.77 0.01 -2.90
N PHE A 75 -10.71 0.35 -2.02
CA PHE A 75 -11.48 -0.58 -1.20
C PHE A 75 -12.87 -0.68 -1.81
N LEU A 76 -13.21 -1.85 -2.33
CA LEU A 76 -14.51 -2.17 -2.87
C LEU A 76 -15.34 -2.91 -1.83
N GLU A 77 -16.65 -2.69 -1.82
CA GLU A 77 -17.56 -3.50 -1.02
C GLU A 77 -17.59 -4.93 -1.57
N THR A 78 -17.47 -5.92 -0.68
CA THR A 78 -17.40 -7.35 -1.05
C THR A 78 -18.65 -7.89 -1.74
N LYS A 79 -19.82 -7.27 -1.51
CA LYS A 79 -21.11 -7.73 -2.05
C LYS A 79 -21.50 -7.03 -3.36
N THR A 80 -21.44 -5.71 -3.40
CA THR A 80 -21.90 -4.94 -4.57
C THR A 80 -20.77 -4.51 -5.49
N GLY A 81 -19.51 -4.62 -5.07
CA GLY A 81 -18.35 -4.15 -5.82
C GLY A 81 -18.26 -2.62 -5.91
N LYS A 82 -19.10 -1.87 -5.19
CA LYS A 82 -19.05 -0.41 -5.15
C LYS A 82 -17.80 0.07 -4.42
N ALA A 83 -17.22 1.17 -4.90
CA ALA A 83 -16.11 1.82 -4.22
C ALA A 83 -16.57 2.37 -2.86
N MET A 84 -15.91 1.92 -1.78
CA MET A 84 -16.14 2.41 -0.42
C MET A 84 -15.14 3.49 -0.04
N LYS A 85 -13.86 3.22 -0.28
CA LYS A 85 -12.76 4.11 0.11
C LYS A 85 -11.66 4.06 -0.92
N THR A 86 -11.02 5.19 -1.15
CA THR A 86 -9.82 5.26 -1.98
C THR A 86 -8.77 6.08 -1.24
N ILE A 87 -7.59 5.49 -1.06
CA ILE A 87 -6.40 6.22 -0.61
C ILE A 87 -5.64 6.59 -1.87
N LYS A 88 -5.29 7.87 -2.04
CA LYS A 88 -4.46 8.34 -3.15
C LYS A 88 -3.16 8.89 -2.58
N PHE A 89 -2.07 8.62 -3.27
CA PHE A 89 -0.77 9.21 -2.97
C PHE A 89 -0.16 9.76 -4.26
N GLU A 90 0.56 10.87 -4.11
CA GLU A 90 1.23 11.58 -5.19
C GLU A 90 2.72 11.67 -4.85
N ASN A 91 3.57 11.55 -5.87
CA ASN A 91 5.03 11.56 -5.72
C ASN A 91 5.55 10.60 -4.64
N GLY A 92 4.97 9.40 -4.56
CA GLY A 92 5.38 8.36 -3.61
C GLY A 92 6.70 7.71 -4.01
N TYR A 93 7.49 7.32 -3.02
CA TYR A 93 8.72 6.53 -3.18
C TYR A 93 8.57 5.19 -2.49
N CYS A 94 9.09 4.13 -3.10
CA CYS A 94 9.27 2.86 -2.41
C CYS A 94 10.56 2.95 -1.60
N VAL A 95 10.42 3.00 -0.27
CA VAL A 95 11.54 3.18 0.68
C VAL A 95 11.90 1.91 1.44
N ASP A 96 11.05 0.88 1.31
CA ASP A 96 11.19 -0.42 1.95
C ASP A 96 10.49 -1.47 1.09
N PHE A 97 11.15 -2.60 0.86
CA PHE A 97 10.64 -3.72 0.08
C PHE A 97 11.13 -5.03 0.66
N GLU A 98 10.18 -5.92 0.98
CA GLU A 98 10.43 -7.29 1.38
C GLU A 98 9.60 -8.21 0.49
N GLU A 99 10.27 -9.19 -0.13
CA GLU A 99 9.60 -10.30 -0.80
C GLU A 99 9.97 -11.58 -0.08
N LYS A 100 8.95 -12.32 0.34
CA LYS A 100 9.10 -13.52 1.15
C LYS A 100 8.29 -14.66 0.58
N TRP A 101 8.95 -15.79 0.33
CA TRP A 101 8.33 -17.03 -0.07
C TRP A 101 8.71 -18.13 0.92
N GLU A 102 7.71 -18.83 1.45
CA GLU A 102 7.89 -19.95 2.38
C GLU A 102 7.08 -21.14 1.87
N ASP A 103 7.74 -22.28 1.64
CA ASP A 103 7.07 -23.52 1.25
C ASP A 103 6.05 -23.94 2.33
N LYS A 104 4.84 -24.32 1.90
CA LYS A 104 3.71 -24.80 2.75
C LYS A 104 3.13 -23.79 3.74
N VAL A 105 3.62 -22.56 3.77
CA VAL A 105 2.92 -21.43 4.42
C VAL A 105 2.15 -20.72 3.32
N GLY A 106 0.85 -20.52 3.53
CA GLY A 106 -0.02 -19.92 2.52
C GLY A 106 0.63 -18.65 1.95
N HIS A 107 0.86 -18.62 0.64
CA HIS A 107 1.36 -17.42 -0.02
C HIS A 107 0.23 -16.39 0.00
N PHE A 108 0.38 -15.40 0.86
CA PHE A 108 -0.51 -14.25 0.94
C PHE A 108 0.21 -12.99 0.47
#